data_AF-A0A918ZH33-F1
#
_entry.id   AF-A0A918ZH33-F1
#
_cell.length_a   1.000
_cell.length_b   1.000
_cell.length_c   1.000
_cell.angle_alpha   90.00
_cell.angle_beta   90.00
_cell.angle_gamma   90.00
#
_symmetry.space_group_name_H-M   'P 1'
#
loop_
_entity.id
_entity.type
_entity.pdbx_description
1 polymer ?
#
loop_
_entity_poly.entity_id
_entity_poly.type
_entity_poly.pdbx_seq_one_letter_code
_entity_poly.pdbx_strand_id
1 'polypeptide(L)'
;MSEHVTPEAVEQLMQEVSAWYAEQIIKERRAGVPDADRLKTLQDELAACAADQQALQDADEKEVAEIASRYAARLKELKGQ
;
A
#
# COMPACT_ATOMS: atom_id res chain seq x y z
N MET A 1 -20.93 -7.69 -15.77
CA MET A 1 -19.86 -8.50 -15.17
C MET A 1 -19.62 -7.90 -13.81
N SER A 2 -20.10 -8.54 -12.75
CA SER A 2 -19.72 -8.13 -11.40
C SER A 2 -18.25 -8.51 -11.30
N GLU A 3 -17.35 -7.55 -11.47
CA GLU A 3 -15.95 -7.72 -11.10
C GLU A 3 -15.95 -7.88 -9.58
N HIS A 4 -16.16 -9.11 -9.11
CA HIS A 4 -15.95 -9.44 -7.70
C HIS A 4 -14.50 -9.13 -7.43
N VAL A 5 -14.26 -8.11 -6.61
CA VAL A 5 -12.94 -7.85 -6.05
C VAL A 5 -12.56 -9.10 -5.27
N THR A 6 -11.62 -9.88 -5.82
CA THR A 6 -11.11 -11.05 -5.13
C THR A 6 -10.06 -10.61 -4.12
N PRO A 7 -9.95 -11.27 -2.95
CA PRO A 7 -8.91 -10.97 -1.98
C PRO A 7 -7.51 -11.03 -2.63
N GLU A 8 -7.28 -11.98 -3.55
CA GLU A 8 -6.03 -12.07 -4.32
C GLU A 8 -5.72 -10.80 -5.14
N ALA A 9 -6.73 -10.18 -5.76
CA ALA A 9 -6.54 -8.93 -6.50
C ALA A 9 -6.22 -7.76 -5.56
N VAL A 10 -6.81 -7.76 -4.36
CA VAL A 10 -6.49 -6.77 -3.31
C VAL A 10 -5.06 -6.97 -2.82
N GLU A 11 -4.64 -8.21 -2.58
CA GLU A 11 -3.26 -8.53 -2.20
C GLU A 11 -2.25 -8.04 -3.24
N GLN A 12 -2.53 -8.20 -4.53
CA GLN A 12 -1.66 -7.68 -5.60
C GLN A 12 -1.56 -6.14 -5.56
N LEU A 13 -2.69 -5.44 -5.37
CA LEU A 13 -2.68 -3.98 -5.22
C LEU A 13 -1.87 -3.54 -3.99
N MET A 14 -2.02 -4.23 -2.87
CA MET A 14 -1.28 -3.96 -1.63
C MET A 14 0.22 -4.22 -1.79
N GLN A 15 0.59 -5.28 -2.53
CA GLN A 15 1.99 -5.57 -2.86
C GLN A 15 2.59 -4.48 -3.75
N GLU A 16 1.88 -3.98 -4.76
CA GLU A 16 2.35 -2.86 -5.59
C GLU A 16 2.60 -1.59 -4.75
N VAL A 17 1.64 -1.24 -3.88
CA VAL A 17 1.78 -0.06 -3.00
C VAL A 17 2.95 -0.24 -2.01
N SER A 18 3.07 -1.41 -1.40
CA SER A 18 4.15 -1.74 -0.46
C SER A 18 5.52 -1.70 -1.14
N ALA A 19 5.62 -2.24 -2.36
CA ALA A 19 6.83 -2.20 -3.16
C ALA A 19 7.23 -0.76 -3.51
N TRP A 20 6.26 0.10 -3.83
CA TRP A 20 6.52 1.52 -4.08
C TRP A 20 7.10 2.21 -2.83
N TYR A 21 6.50 2.01 -1.66
CA TYR A 21 7.04 2.59 -0.42
C TYR A 21 8.45 2.09 -0.10
N ALA A 22 8.70 0.79 -0.24
CA ALA A 22 10.03 0.22 -0.04
C ALA A 22 11.06 0.85 -0.99
N GLU A 23 10.70 1.05 -2.26
CA GLU A 23 11.55 1.73 -3.24
C GLU A 23 11.82 3.19 -2.85
N GLN A 24 10.80 3.94 -2.43
CA GLN A 24 10.96 5.32 -1.98
C GLN A 24 11.85 5.43 -0.73
N ILE A 25 11.72 4.50 0.22
CA ILE A 25 12.61 4.44 1.39
C ILE A 25 14.06 4.25 0.95
N ILE A 26 14.32 3.34 0.01
CA ILE A 26 15.66 3.10 -0.51
C ILE A 26 16.20 4.35 -1.23
N LYS A 27 15.37 5.00 -2.05
CA LYS A 27 15.72 6.25 -2.76
C LYS A 27 16.07 7.36 -1.77
N GLU A 28 15.23 7.58 -0.77
CA GLU A 28 15.42 8.61 0.24
C GLU A 28 16.67 8.35 1.11
N ARG A 29 16.91 7.09 1.52
CA ARG A 29 18.14 6.72 2.23
C ARG A 29 19.41 6.91 1.41
N ARG A 30 19.32 6.84 0.09
CA ARG A 30 20.43 7.05 -0.85
C ARG A 30 20.59 8.51 -1.27
N ALA A 31 19.67 9.40 -0.87
CA ALA A 31 19.79 10.82 -1.11
C ALA A 31 21.02 11.38 -0.37
N GLY A 32 21.64 12.43 -0.93
CA GLY A 32 22.82 13.05 -0.34
C GLY A 32 22.58 13.63 1.06
N VAL A 33 21.32 13.99 1.36
CA VAL A 33 20.83 14.33 2.71
C VAL A 33 19.45 13.70 2.87
N PRO A 34 19.34 12.55 3.55
CA PRO A 34 18.05 11.89 3.77
C PRO A 34 17.15 12.74 4.68
N ASP A 35 15.91 12.91 4.28
CA ASP A 35 14.86 13.51 5.11
C ASP A 35 14.33 12.45 6.10
N ALA A 36 14.61 12.65 7.39
CA ALA A 36 14.24 11.72 8.44
C ALA A 36 12.72 11.65 8.67
N ASP A 37 12.00 12.78 8.54
CA ASP A 37 10.55 12.83 8.70
C ASP A 37 9.86 12.14 7.52
N ARG A 38 10.37 12.35 6.31
CA ARG A 38 9.91 11.62 5.11
C ARG A 38 10.17 10.12 5.24
N LEU A 39 11.36 9.72 5.68
CA LEU A 39 11.70 8.31 5.89
C LEU A 39 10.80 7.64 6.92
N LYS A 40 10.50 8.33 8.02
CA LYS A 40 9.60 7.84 9.04
C LYS A 40 8.19 7.68 8.49
N THR A 41 7.68 8.69 7.77
CA THR A 41 6.37 8.63 7.12
C THR A 41 6.26 7.44 6.17
N LEU A 42 7.27 7.21 5.32
CA LEU A 42 7.29 6.09 4.39
C LEU A 42 7.33 4.73 5.11
N GLN A 43 8.04 4.62 6.24
CA GLN A 43 8.10 3.41 7.05
C GLN A 43 6.77 3.13 7.77
N ASP A 44 6.14 4.17 8.32
CA ASP A 44 4.84 4.07 8.99
C ASP A 44 3.75 3.64 7.99
N GLU A 45 3.76 4.18 6.77
CA GLU A 45 2.86 3.78 5.68
C GLU A 45 3.10 2.34 5.22
N LEU A 46 4.36 1.90 5.13
CA LEU A 46 4.68 0.51 4.80
C LEU A 46 4.21 -0.45 5.91
N ALA A 47 4.35 -0.07 7.19
CA ALA A 47 3.86 -0.84 8.32
C ALA A 47 2.33 -0.92 8.34
N ALA A 48 1.64 0.19 8.02
CA ALA A 48 0.20 0.20 7.84
C ALA A 48 -0.24 -0.77 6.73
N CYS A 49 0.51 -0.86 5.63
CA CYS A 49 0.20 -1.82 4.58
C CYS A 49 0.31 -3.28 5.02
N ALA A 50 1.30 -3.60 5.86
CA ALA A 50 1.42 -4.94 6.44
C ALA A 50 0.26 -5.26 7.39
N ALA A 51 -0.18 -4.29 8.20
CA ALA A 51 -1.32 -4.46 9.10
C ALA A 51 -2.64 -4.65 8.33
N ASP A 52 -2.86 -3.86 7.28
CA ASP A 52 -4.01 -4.01 6.39
C ASP A 52 -3.99 -5.39 5.70
N GLN A 53 -2.81 -5.90 5.33
CA GLN A 53 -2.70 -7.22 4.68
C GLN A 53 -3.08 -8.34 5.66
N GLN A 54 -2.72 -8.21 6.93
CA GLN A 54 -3.18 -9.13 7.97
C GLN A 54 -4.70 -9.04 8.16
N ALA A 55 -5.26 -7.83 8.20
CA ALA A 55 -6.70 -7.63 8.30
C ALA A 55 -7.45 -8.23 7.10
N LEU A 56 -6.87 -8.18 5.89
CA LEU A 56 -7.45 -8.78 4.68
C LEU A 56 -7.63 -10.30 4.79
N GLN A 57 -6.79 -11.00 5.55
CA GLN A 57 -6.88 -12.46 5.70
C GLN A 57 -8.13 -12.90 6.47
N ASP A 58 -8.59 -12.06 7.40
CA ASP A 58 -9.78 -12.29 8.23
C ASP A 58 -11.01 -11.49 7.73
N ALA A 59 -10.86 -10.72 6.65
CA ALA A 59 -11.87 -9.79 6.15
C ALA A 59 -13.01 -10.49 5.42
N ASP A 60 -14.23 -10.03 5.67
CA ASP A 60 -15.41 -10.41 4.90
C ASP A 60 -15.43 -9.73 3.51
N GLU A 61 -16.27 -10.21 2.58
CA GLU A 61 -16.38 -9.68 1.21
C GLU A 61 -16.58 -8.15 1.14
N LYS A 62 -17.30 -7.58 2.12
CA LYS A 62 -17.51 -6.14 2.22
C LYS A 62 -16.22 -5.42 2.59
N GLU A 63 -15.49 -5.92 3.58
CA GLU A 63 -14.23 -5.35 4.03
C GLU A 63 -13.16 -5.46 2.93
N VAL A 64 -13.11 -6.58 2.21
CA VAL A 64 -12.26 -6.76 1.02
C VAL A 64 -12.52 -5.66 0.00
N ALA A 65 -13.79 -5.35 -0.30
CA ALA A 65 -14.15 -4.29 -1.26
C ALA A 65 -13.77 -2.88 -0.77
N GLU A 66 -13.89 -2.61 0.53
CA GLU A 66 -13.47 -1.34 1.14
C GLU A 66 -11.95 -1.17 1.07
N ILE A 67 -11.19 -2.22 1.44
CA ILE A 67 -9.73 -2.24 1.34
C ILE A 67 -9.28 -2.05 -0.11
N ALA A 68 -9.90 -2.75 -1.06
CA ALA A 68 -9.58 -2.62 -2.48
C ALA A 68 -9.78 -1.19 -3.00
N SER A 69 -10.89 -0.55 -2.63
CA SER A 69 -11.18 0.82 -3.04
C SER A 69 -10.13 1.80 -2.49
N ARG A 70 -9.73 1.61 -1.24
CA ARG A 70 -8.67 2.41 -0.60
C ARG A 70 -7.32 2.23 -1.29
N TYR A 71 -6.92 0.99 -1.56
CA TYR A 71 -5.64 0.69 -2.20
C TYR A 71 -5.60 1.11 -3.68
N ALA A 72 -6.71 0.99 -4.40
CA ALA A 72 -6.83 1.48 -5.77
C ALA A 72 -6.68 3.02 -5.82
N ALA A 73 -7.33 3.74 -4.91
CA ALA A 73 -7.17 5.19 -4.77
C ALA A 73 -5.72 5.54 -4.43
N ARG A 74 -5.12 4.86 -3.45
CA ARG A 74 -3.74 5.10 -3.04
C ARG A 74 -2.76 4.86 -4.17
N LEU A 75 -2.88 3.74 -4.89
CA LEU A 75 -2.01 3.42 -6.02
C LEU A 75 -2.12 4.48 -7.13
N LYS A 76 -3.31 5.03 -7.38
CA LYS A 76 -3.51 6.12 -8.33
C LYS A 76 -2.82 7.41 -7.89
N GLU A 77 -2.87 7.76 -6.60
CA GLU A 77 -2.13 8.90 -6.05
C GLU A 77 -0.62 8.70 -6.17
N LEU A 78 -0.12 7.51 -5.83
CA LEU A 78 1.31 7.18 -5.88
C LEU A 78 1.86 7.14 -7.31
N LYS A 79 1.09 6.64 -8.28
CA LYS A 79 1.44 6.68 -9.71
C LYS A 79 1.29 8.07 -10.34
N GLY A 80 0.59 8.99 -9.66
CA GLY A 80 0.39 10.37 -10.09
C GLY A 80 1.40 11.37 -9.49
N GLN A 81 2.24 10.94 -8.55
CA GLN A 81 3.38 11.70 -8.01
C GLN A 81 4.60 11.61 -8.93
#